data_AF-A0A9D1IRT5-F1
#
_entry.id   AF-A0A9D1IRT5-F1
#
_cell.length_a   1.000
_cell.length_b   1.000
_cell.length_c   1.000
_cell.angle_alpha   90.00
_cell.angle_beta   90.00
_cell.angle_gamma   90.00
#
_symmetry.space_group_name_H-M   'P 1'
#
loop_
_entity.id
_entity.type
_entity.pdbx_description
1 polymer ?
#
loop_
_entity_poly.entity_id
_entity_poly.type
_entity_poly.pdbx_seq_one_letter_code
_entity_poly.pdbx_strand_id
1 'polypeptide(L)'
;MPGFADYLSWRGDLSFAQDPFGPVDGLLLGTLAYHHFAQYADPPLGVGVPFHQVAEQILAQPPERLRVFASGKRDAKLLEQTAASLRYRDQLLWASQEVLDVGQQVQFAAITLQLDYGAAVVFRGTDNTLVGWKEDFNLGFLDTIPGQWLARDYLEQTAAYLRGPLWVCGHSKGGNLAVFAASQVSLAVQNRIVAVYNQDGPGFSRSVVEQPGYQAILPKIETFVPQFSVFGMLLEHEEPYIVVKSRGMGMMQHDPYAWEIQGNDFVRLKQVSNASRVIDSAMRRWLTGLTSRQREEFVDGLYELLAASKARTLEELANPKKIMAIWRQYTQKDKQKRKQMGLILRRLARSAAWAVREQGKQNRKKLPEG
;
A
#
# COMPACT_ATOMS: atom_id res chain seq x y z
N MET A 1 -5.19 -11.66 -21.52
CA MET A 1 -4.54 -10.33 -21.58
C MET A 1 -3.82 -10.20 -20.25
N PRO A 2 -2.49 -9.96 -20.21
CA PRO A 2 -1.68 -10.58 -19.19
C PRO A 2 -1.78 -9.92 -17.80
N GLY A 3 -1.81 -10.74 -16.75
CA GLY A 3 -1.83 -10.39 -15.33
C GLY A 3 -1.14 -11.48 -14.48
N PHE A 4 -1.47 -11.63 -13.19
CA PHE A 4 -0.76 -12.59 -12.32
C PHE A 4 -0.81 -14.03 -12.82
N ALA A 5 -1.94 -14.50 -13.34
CA ALA A 5 -2.06 -15.87 -13.85
C ALA A 5 -1.15 -16.11 -15.06
N ASP A 6 -1.05 -15.14 -15.97
CA ASP A 6 -0.15 -15.22 -17.12
C ASP A 6 1.32 -15.16 -16.68
N TYR A 7 1.65 -14.33 -15.68
CA TYR A 7 2.98 -14.26 -15.08
C TYR A 7 3.40 -15.59 -14.47
N LEU A 8 2.56 -16.19 -13.62
CA LEU A 8 2.83 -17.49 -12.98
C LEU A 8 2.93 -18.61 -14.02
N SER A 9 2.13 -18.57 -15.09
CA SER A 9 2.22 -19.54 -16.18
C SER A 9 3.51 -19.40 -17.01
N TRP A 10 4.09 -18.20 -17.10
CA TRP A 10 5.25 -17.91 -17.94
C TRP A 10 6.58 -17.97 -17.17
N ARG A 11 6.60 -17.53 -15.90
CA ARG A 11 7.81 -17.41 -15.08
C ARG A 11 7.80 -18.26 -13.81
N GLY A 12 6.65 -18.82 -13.44
CA GLY A 12 6.55 -19.73 -12.29
C GLY A 12 7.36 -21.01 -12.44
N ASP A 13 7.95 -21.25 -13.62
CA ASP A 13 8.83 -22.36 -13.98
C ASP A 13 10.29 -22.17 -13.52
N LEU A 14 10.73 -20.94 -13.22
CA LEU A 14 12.11 -20.63 -12.84
C LEU A 14 12.27 -20.28 -11.35
N SER A 15 13.36 -20.76 -10.74
CA SER A 15 13.72 -20.37 -9.38
C SER A 15 14.21 -18.92 -9.29
N PHE A 16 14.31 -18.38 -8.09
CA PHE A 16 14.84 -17.02 -7.90
C PHE A 16 16.33 -16.96 -8.28
N ALA A 17 17.08 -18.04 -8.11
CA ALA A 17 18.47 -18.11 -8.58
C ALA A 17 18.62 -17.97 -10.10
N GLN A 18 17.61 -18.36 -10.89
CA GLN A 18 17.62 -18.26 -12.35
C GLN A 18 17.06 -16.92 -12.86
N ASP A 19 16.02 -16.41 -12.21
CA ASP A 19 15.41 -15.11 -12.50
C ASP A 19 15.17 -14.37 -11.18
N PRO A 20 16.01 -13.38 -10.83
CA PRO A 20 15.97 -12.68 -9.54
C PRO A 20 14.61 -12.10 -9.17
N PHE A 21 14.40 -11.90 -7.87
CA PHE A 21 13.17 -11.30 -7.35
C PHE A 21 12.92 -9.90 -7.92
N GLY A 22 11.77 -9.71 -8.56
CA GLY A 22 11.39 -8.51 -9.30
C GLY A 22 10.17 -7.79 -8.74
N PRO A 23 9.78 -6.66 -9.36
CA PRO A 23 8.64 -5.85 -8.91
C PRO A 23 7.30 -6.58 -9.05
N VAL A 24 7.14 -7.47 -10.03
CA VAL A 24 5.93 -8.31 -10.19
C VAL A 24 5.81 -9.31 -9.05
N ASP A 25 6.92 -9.94 -8.63
CA ASP A 25 6.94 -10.80 -7.44
C ASP A 25 6.55 -10.01 -6.19
N GLY A 26 7.05 -8.78 -6.05
CA GLY A 26 6.71 -7.88 -4.96
C GLY A 26 5.22 -7.54 -4.91
N LEU A 27 4.60 -7.24 -6.05
CA LEU A 27 3.15 -6.97 -6.12
C LEU A 27 2.32 -8.22 -5.83
N LEU A 28 2.74 -9.38 -6.36
CA LEU A 28 2.08 -10.66 -6.12
C LEU A 28 2.11 -11.02 -4.64
N LEU A 29 3.28 -10.99 -4.00
CA LEU A 29 3.39 -11.27 -2.56
C LEU A 29 2.70 -10.20 -1.73
N GLY A 30 2.75 -8.92 -2.12
CA GLY A 30 2.00 -7.84 -1.47
C GLY A 30 0.49 -8.06 -1.51
N THR A 31 -0.01 -8.65 -2.60
CA THR A 31 -1.41 -9.07 -2.74
C THR A 31 -1.72 -10.26 -1.84
N LEU A 32 -0.83 -11.27 -1.80
CA LEU A 32 -1.00 -12.45 -0.95
C LEU A 32 -0.83 -12.16 0.54
N ALA A 33 -0.04 -11.17 0.93
CA ALA A 33 0.16 -10.75 2.33
C ALA A 33 -1.14 -10.32 3.02
N TYR A 34 -2.22 -10.14 2.27
CA TYR A 34 -3.56 -10.02 2.82
C TYR A 34 -4.10 -11.31 3.45
N HIS A 35 -3.59 -12.50 3.18
CA HIS A 35 -3.96 -13.69 3.94
C HIS A 35 -3.39 -13.65 5.38
N HIS A 36 -4.04 -14.39 6.29
CA HIS A 36 -3.58 -14.49 7.67
C HIS A 36 -2.42 -15.48 7.81
N PHE A 37 -1.19 -14.96 7.75
CA PHE A 37 0.03 -15.78 7.83
C PHE A 37 0.55 -15.99 9.26
N ALA A 38 0.21 -15.10 10.19
CA ALA A 38 0.83 -15.02 11.53
C ALA A 38 0.83 -16.35 12.31
N GLN A 39 -0.16 -17.22 12.08
CA GLN A 39 -0.28 -18.51 12.77
C GLN A 39 0.64 -19.62 12.23
N TYR A 40 1.37 -19.37 11.14
CA TYR A 40 2.17 -20.38 10.45
C TYR A 40 3.68 -20.18 10.57
N ALA A 41 4.12 -19.00 11.01
CA ALA A 41 5.52 -18.70 11.25
C ALA A 41 5.68 -17.63 12.34
N ASP A 42 6.13 -18.04 13.52
CA ASP A 42 6.39 -17.13 14.65
C ASP A 42 7.70 -16.34 14.45
N PRO A 43 7.69 -15.01 14.60
CA PRO A 43 8.90 -14.19 14.56
C PRO A 43 9.63 -14.22 15.91
N PRO A 44 10.97 -14.37 15.98
CA PRO A 44 11.85 -15.04 15.03
C PRO A 44 12.67 -16.15 15.74
N LEU A 45 12.08 -17.33 15.93
CA LEU A 45 12.80 -18.54 16.37
C LEU A 45 12.16 -19.77 15.72
N GLY A 46 12.61 -20.13 14.51
CA GLY A 46 12.10 -21.33 13.83
C GLY A 46 12.87 -21.74 12.57
N VAL A 47 12.63 -22.98 12.15
CA VAL A 47 12.89 -23.45 10.78
C VAL A 47 11.73 -22.94 9.92
N GLY A 48 12.02 -22.22 8.84
CA GLY A 48 10.96 -21.71 7.96
C GLY A 48 10.13 -22.85 7.35
N VAL A 49 8.87 -22.57 7.06
CA VAL A 49 7.92 -23.56 6.52
C VAL A 49 7.82 -23.39 5.00
N PRO A 50 7.92 -24.46 4.18
CA PRO A 50 7.74 -24.35 2.74
C PRO A 50 6.41 -23.68 2.39
N PHE A 51 6.46 -22.70 1.47
CA PHE A 51 5.33 -21.84 1.14
C PHE A 51 4.09 -22.64 0.74
N HIS A 52 4.26 -23.71 -0.04
CA HIS A 52 3.13 -24.55 -0.46
C HIS A 52 2.37 -25.17 0.72
N GLN A 53 3.07 -25.61 1.77
CA GLN A 53 2.44 -26.20 2.96
C GLN A 53 1.63 -25.16 3.74
N VAL A 54 2.13 -23.94 3.82
CA VAL A 54 1.39 -22.83 4.42
C VAL A 54 0.15 -22.50 3.59
N ALA A 55 0.30 -22.45 2.26
CA ALA A 55 -0.80 -22.23 1.33
C ALA A 55 -1.90 -23.29 1.46
N GLU A 56 -1.54 -24.58 1.51
CA GLU A 56 -2.48 -25.69 1.72
C GLU A 56 -3.28 -25.51 3.02
N GLN A 57 -2.61 -25.15 4.12
CA GLN A 57 -3.28 -24.90 5.39
C GLN A 57 -4.20 -23.69 5.35
N ILE A 58 -3.83 -22.62 4.66
CA ILE A 58 -4.69 -21.45 4.45
C ILE A 58 -5.92 -21.88 3.64
N LEU A 59 -5.73 -22.54 2.49
CA LEU A 59 -6.80 -22.94 1.58
C LEU A 59 -7.76 -23.98 2.19
N ALA A 60 -7.32 -24.76 3.18
CA ALA A 60 -8.15 -25.68 3.94
C ALA A 60 -9.09 -24.97 4.94
N GLN A 61 -8.88 -23.68 5.23
CA GLN A 61 -9.73 -22.95 6.16
C GLN A 61 -11.12 -22.63 5.56
N PRO A 62 -12.14 -22.43 6.41
CA PRO A 62 -13.44 -21.95 5.96
C PRO A 62 -13.33 -20.63 5.18
N PRO A 63 -14.13 -20.41 4.13
CA PRO A 63 -14.08 -19.20 3.31
C PRO A 63 -14.24 -17.88 4.09
N GLU A 64 -14.82 -17.91 5.29
CA GLU A 64 -14.95 -16.74 6.16
C GLU A 64 -13.60 -16.33 6.79
N ARG A 65 -12.69 -17.28 7.01
CA ARG A 65 -11.35 -17.04 7.56
C ARG A 65 -10.29 -16.73 6.50
N LEU A 66 -10.61 -16.95 5.22
CA LEU A 66 -9.78 -16.56 4.08
C LEU A 66 -9.83 -15.05 3.79
N ARG A 67 -10.79 -14.31 4.37
CA ARG A 67 -11.12 -12.94 3.97
C ARG A 67 -10.41 -11.90 4.82
N VAL A 68 -9.49 -11.16 4.19
CA VAL A 68 -9.02 -9.86 4.70
C VAL A 68 -9.43 -8.71 3.77
N PHE A 69 -9.73 -9.00 2.50
CA PHE A 69 -10.25 -8.02 1.52
C PHE A 69 -11.33 -8.60 0.59
N ALA A 70 -12.04 -7.73 -0.14
CA ALA A 70 -13.26 -7.96 -0.93
C ALA A 70 -13.17 -9.02 -2.07
N SER A 71 -12.01 -9.65 -2.26
CA SER A 71 -11.66 -10.50 -3.41
C SER A 71 -11.38 -11.96 -3.08
N GLY A 72 -11.84 -12.49 -1.93
CA GLY A 72 -11.42 -13.81 -1.41
C GLY A 72 -11.38 -15.01 -2.37
N LYS A 73 -12.22 -15.08 -3.42
CA LYS A 73 -12.11 -16.13 -4.46
C LYS A 73 -10.92 -15.95 -5.41
N ARG A 74 -10.59 -14.69 -5.77
CA ARG A 74 -9.43 -14.37 -6.60
C ARG A 74 -8.14 -14.63 -5.82
N ASP A 75 -8.12 -14.24 -4.55
CA ASP A 75 -6.95 -14.37 -3.67
C ASP A 75 -6.63 -15.83 -3.37
N ALA A 76 -7.64 -16.66 -3.05
CA ALA A 76 -7.44 -18.10 -2.89
C ALA A 76 -6.88 -18.77 -4.15
N LYS A 77 -7.38 -18.40 -5.33
CA LYS A 77 -6.87 -18.92 -6.61
C LYS A 77 -5.43 -18.46 -6.88
N LEU A 78 -5.12 -17.20 -6.58
CA LEU A 78 -3.75 -16.68 -6.71
C LEU A 78 -2.80 -17.44 -5.79
N LEU A 79 -3.20 -17.69 -4.54
CA LEU A 79 -2.43 -18.44 -3.55
C LEU A 79 -2.16 -19.87 -4.04
N GLU A 80 -3.20 -20.57 -4.53
CA GLU A 80 -3.09 -21.91 -5.12
C GLU A 80 -2.09 -21.94 -6.28
N GLN A 81 -2.23 -21.03 -7.24
CA GLN A 81 -1.35 -20.96 -8.42
C GLN A 81 0.10 -20.63 -8.04
N THR A 82 0.29 -19.76 -7.05
CA THR A 82 1.62 -19.38 -6.55
C THR A 82 2.28 -20.57 -5.86
N ALA A 83 1.54 -21.25 -4.98
CA ALA A 83 1.99 -22.43 -4.25
C ALA A 83 2.31 -23.63 -5.15
N ALA A 84 1.67 -23.73 -6.31
CA ALA A 84 1.95 -24.80 -7.28
C ALA A 84 3.20 -24.52 -8.16
N SER A 85 3.68 -23.29 -8.20
CA SER A 85 4.77 -22.89 -9.10
C SER A 85 6.15 -23.20 -8.51
N LEU A 86 7.10 -23.64 -9.34
CA LEU A 86 8.49 -23.94 -8.94
C LEU A 86 9.16 -22.72 -8.29
N ARG A 87 8.84 -21.52 -8.78
CA ARG A 87 9.39 -20.26 -8.29
C ARG A 87 9.17 -20.03 -6.80
N TYR A 88 7.98 -20.36 -6.26
CA TYR A 88 7.62 -20.02 -4.88
C TYR A 88 7.41 -21.25 -3.98
N ARG A 89 7.01 -22.40 -4.53
CA ARG A 89 6.53 -23.56 -3.76
C ARG A 89 7.42 -23.95 -2.58
N ASP A 90 8.73 -24.02 -2.81
CA ASP A 90 9.71 -24.56 -1.85
C ASP A 90 10.49 -23.45 -1.14
N GLN A 91 10.17 -22.18 -1.43
CA GLN A 91 10.69 -21.05 -0.66
C GLN A 91 10.09 -21.08 0.75
N LEU A 92 10.83 -20.65 1.75
CA LEU A 92 10.41 -20.80 3.13
C LEU A 92 9.72 -19.53 3.63
N LEU A 93 8.48 -19.64 4.08
CA LEU A 93 7.90 -18.62 4.96
C LEU A 93 8.68 -18.67 6.28
N TRP A 94 9.57 -17.70 6.45
CA TRP A 94 10.52 -17.68 7.56
C TRP A 94 9.92 -17.02 8.80
N ALA A 95 9.19 -15.93 8.61
CA ALA A 95 8.49 -15.24 9.68
C ALA A 95 7.23 -14.58 9.16
N SER A 96 6.29 -14.34 10.07
CA SER A 96 5.10 -13.53 9.82
C SER A 96 4.68 -12.82 11.09
N GLN A 97 4.05 -11.66 10.99
CA GLN A 97 3.56 -10.92 12.15
C GLN A 97 2.24 -10.26 11.80
N GLU A 98 1.29 -10.26 12.74
CA GLU A 98 0.07 -9.48 12.67
C GLU A 98 -0.15 -8.77 14.01
N VAL A 99 -0.43 -7.47 13.96
CA VAL A 99 -0.73 -6.63 15.13
C VAL A 99 -1.98 -5.83 14.81
N LEU A 100 -2.95 -5.90 15.72
CA LEU A 100 -4.14 -5.05 15.72
C LEU A 100 -4.36 -4.55 17.16
N ASP A 101 -4.09 -3.26 17.38
CA ASP A 101 -4.28 -2.62 18.68
C ASP A 101 -5.10 -1.33 18.51
N VAL A 102 -6.31 -1.35 19.08
CA VAL A 102 -7.27 -0.24 19.02
C VAL A 102 -6.80 0.96 19.83
N GLY A 103 -6.14 0.73 20.97
CA GLY A 103 -5.67 1.78 21.86
C GLY A 103 -4.51 2.57 21.25
N GLN A 104 -3.58 1.85 20.62
CA GLN A 104 -2.46 2.44 19.88
C GLN A 104 -2.82 2.85 18.45
N GLN A 105 -4.05 2.53 18.00
CA GLN A 105 -4.55 2.81 16.65
C GLN A 105 -3.64 2.25 15.56
N VAL A 106 -3.17 1.02 15.73
CA VAL A 106 -2.24 0.37 14.81
C VAL A 106 -2.83 -0.89 14.20
N GLN A 107 -2.68 -1.00 12.88
CA GLN A 107 -2.86 -2.23 12.14
C GLN A 107 -1.59 -2.47 11.32
N PHE A 108 -0.93 -3.60 11.60
CA PHE A 108 0.32 -3.98 10.97
C PHE A 108 0.30 -5.47 10.62
N ALA A 109 0.82 -5.82 9.46
CA ALA A 109 1.16 -7.19 9.15
C ALA A 109 2.34 -7.26 8.19
N ALA A 110 3.16 -8.30 8.34
CA ALA A 110 4.31 -8.55 7.50
C ALA A 110 4.56 -10.04 7.35
N ILE A 111 5.16 -10.43 6.23
CA ILE A 111 5.72 -11.76 6.00
C ILE A 111 7.15 -11.64 5.47
N THR A 112 7.97 -12.63 5.78
CA THR A 112 9.31 -12.80 5.21
C THR A 112 9.37 -14.13 4.49
N LEU A 113 9.65 -14.09 3.19
CA LEU A 113 9.97 -15.26 2.40
C LEU A 113 11.49 -15.37 2.27
N GLN A 114 12.09 -16.43 2.81
CA GLN A 114 13.48 -16.76 2.57
C GLN A 114 13.60 -17.32 1.15
N LEU A 115 14.42 -16.65 0.35
CA LEU A 115 14.70 -16.96 -1.04
C LEU A 115 15.96 -17.85 -1.17
N ASP A 116 16.19 -18.41 -2.35
CA ASP A 116 17.39 -19.22 -2.68
C ASP A 116 18.73 -18.56 -2.27
N TYR A 117 18.82 -17.23 -2.31
CA TYR A 117 20.04 -16.49 -2.00
C TYR A 117 19.80 -15.17 -1.23
N GLY A 118 18.68 -15.04 -0.51
CA GLY A 118 18.34 -13.82 0.22
C GLY A 118 16.97 -13.89 0.88
N ALA A 119 16.31 -12.75 1.07
CA ALA A 119 14.94 -12.73 1.60
C ALA A 119 14.11 -11.58 1.02
N ALA A 120 12.81 -11.82 0.86
CA ALA A 120 11.82 -10.80 0.56
C ALA A 120 10.99 -10.50 1.81
N VAL A 121 11.01 -9.24 2.26
CA VAL A 121 10.21 -8.71 3.37
C VAL A 121 9.04 -7.95 2.79
N VAL A 122 7.83 -8.41 3.09
CA VAL A 122 6.59 -7.93 2.47
C VAL A 122 5.65 -7.39 3.52
N PHE A 123 5.29 -6.11 3.41
CA PHE A 123 4.34 -5.47 4.31
C PHE A 123 2.94 -5.44 3.72
N ARG A 124 1.95 -5.85 4.51
CA ARG A 124 0.53 -5.77 4.15
C ARG A 124 0.08 -4.31 4.14
N GLY A 125 -0.74 -3.97 3.15
CA GLY A 125 -1.49 -2.73 3.17
C GLY A 125 -2.63 -2.74 4.18
N THR A 126 -3.54 -1.80 4.02
CA THR A 126 -4.67 -1.63 4.94
C THR A 126 -5.71 -2.69 4.72
N ASP A 127 -6.07 -3.40 5.77
CA ASP A 127 -7.18 -4.36 5.75
C ASP A 127 -8.54 -3.66 5.92
N ASN A 128 -9.60 -4.44 6.08
CA ASN A 128 -10.96 -3.93 6.24
C ASN A 128 -11.25 -3.34 7.65
N THR A 129 -10.26 -3.24 8.55
CA THR A 129 -10.46 -2.73 9.91
C THR A 129 -10.55 -1.21 9.95
N LEU A 130 -11.44 -0.66 10.79
CA LEU A 130 -11.52 0.79 11.01
C LEU A 130 -10.22 1.37 11.59
N VAL A 131 -9.45 0.56 12.33
CA VAL A 131 -8.16 0.95 12.90
C VAL A 131 -7.13 1.21 11.80
N GLY A 132 -6.98 0.29 10.84
CA GLY A 132 -6.05 0.47 9.72
C GLY A 132 -6.34 1.73 8.91
N TRP A 133 -7.62 1.99 8.63
CA TRP A 133 -8.01 3.21 7.91
C TRP A 133 -7.80 4.48 8.71
N LYS A 134 -7.99 4.44 10.04
CA LYS A 134 -7.66 5.58 10.90
C LYS A 134 -6.16 5.90 10.82
N GLU A 135 -5.32 4.87 10.89
CA GLU A 135 -3.87 5.03 10.79
C GLU A 135 -3.42 5.58 9.43
N ASP A 136 -4.06 5.17 8.33
CA ASP A 136 -3.79 5.73 7.00
C ASP A 136 -4.13 7.21 6.92
N PHE A 137 -5.24 7.62 7.51
CA PHE A 137 -5.59 9.04 7.56
C PHE A 137 -4.59 9.85 8.39
N ASN A 138 -3.98 9.23 9.39
CA ASN A 138 -2.93 9.86 10.20
C ASN A 138 -1.66 10.16 9.37
N LEU A 139 -1.35 9.39 8.31
CA LEU A 139 -0.27 9.73 7.37
C LEU A 139 -0.46 11.10 6.71
N GLY A 140 -1.71 11.58 6.61
CA GLY A 140 -2.01 12.89 6.04
C GLY A 140 -1.51 14.09 6.88
N PHE A 141 -1.11 13.87 8.13
CA PHE A 141 -0.74 14.96 9.05
C PHE A 141 0.28 14.63 10.13
N LEU A 142 0.54 13.35 10.43
CA LEU A 142 1.67 12.94 11.26
C LEU A 142 2.89 12.72 10.36
N ASP A 143 4.07 13.00 10.89
CA ASP A 143 5.33 12.65 10.22
C ASP A 143 5.53 11.14 10.18
N THR A 144 5.11 10.44 11.25
CA THR A 144 5.19 8.98 11.34
C THR A 144 3.96 8.36 11.98
N ILE A 145 3.66 7.12 11.64
CA ILE A 145 2.60 6.29 12.25
C ILE A 145 3.20 5.08 13.01
N PRO A 146 2.51 4.49 14.00
CA PRO A 146 3.01 3.34 14.74
C PRO A 146 3.43 2.15 13.86
N GLY A 147 2.65 1.84 12.82
CA GLY A 147 2.91 0.73 11.91
C GLY A 147 4.24 0.85 11.15
N GLN A 148 4.72 2.07 10.92
CA GLN A 148 6.01 2.33 10.29
C GLN A 148 7.18 1.89 11.20
N TRP A 149 7.08 2.12 12.50
CA TRP A 149 8.09 1.68 13.47
C TRP A 149 8.06 0.15 13.66
N LEU A 150 6.87 -0.47 13.67
CA LEU A 150 6.76 -1.94 13.63
C LEU A 150 7.40 -2.52 12.36
N ALA A 151 7.20 -1.88 11.20
CA ALA A 151 7.82 -2.30 9.95
C ALA A 151 9.36 -2.23 10.02
N ARG A 152 9.90 -1.14 10.57
CA ARG A 152 11.34 -0.98 10.81
C ARG A 152 11.88 -2.08 11.69
N ASP A 153 11.22 -2.37 12.82
CA ASP A 153 11.67 -3.38 13.78
C ASP A 153 11.61 -4.79 13.19
N TYR A 154 10.57 -5.09 12.41
CA TYR A 154 10.43 -6.36 11.70
C TYR A 154 11.55 -6.57 10.67
N LEU A 155 11.88 -5.54 9.89
CA LEU A 155 12.97 -5.60 8.91
C LEU A 155 14.34 -5.75 9.58
N GLU A 156 14.60 -4.98 10.65
CA GLU A 156 15.85 -5.07 11.41
C GLU A 156 16.02 -6.47 12.01
N GLN A 157 14.96 -7.02 12.61
CA GLN A 157 14.98 -8.39 13.15
C GLN A 157 15.23 -9.41 12.04
N THR A 158 14.50 -9.33 10.91
CA THR A 158 14.72 -10.22 9.76
C THR A 158 16.19 -10.20 9.31
N ALA A 159 16.78 -9.00 9.21
CA ALA A 159 18.17 -8.85 8.80
C ALA A 159 19.17 -9.35 9.85
N ALA A 160 18.82 -9.40 11.13
CA ALA A 160 19.68 -9.97 12.16
C ALA A 160 19.83 -11.50 12.03
N TYR A 161 18.76 -12.19 11.61
CA TYR A 161 18.73 -13.66 11.51
C TYR A 161 19.05 -14.19 10.11
N LEU A 162 18.52 -13.57 9.07
CA LEU A 162 18.79 -13.98 7.69
C LEU A 162 19.99 -13.22 7.13
N ARG A 163 20.83 -13.92 6.35
CA ARG A 163 21.97 -13.35 5.62
C ARG A 163 21.62 -13.16 4.14
N GLY A 164 22.46 -12.42 3.42
CA GLY A 164 22.28 -12.18 1.99
C GLY A 164 21.46 -10.91 1.65
N PRO A 165 21.21 -10.66 0.36
CA PRO A 165 20.40 -9.56 -0.15
C PRO A 165 18.97 -9.55 0.40
N LEU A 166 18.42 -8.36 0.52
CA LEU A 166 17.04 -8.11 0.96
C LEU A 166 16.25 -7.36 -0.11
N TRP A 167 15.05 -7.83 -0.39
CA TRP A 167 14.04 -7.07 -1.13
C TRP A 167 12.95 -6.66 -0.15
N VAL A 168 12.56 -5.40 -0.17
CA VAL A 168 11.52 -4.87 0.72
C VAL A 168 10.37 -4.38 -0.15
N CYS A 169 9.14 -4.80 0.11
CA CYS A 169 8.03 -4.40 -0.74
C CYS A 169 6.69 -4.34 0.00
N GLY A 170 5.72 -3.72 -0.66
CA GLY A 170 4.34 -3.76 -0.23
C GLY A 170 3.45 -2.98 -1.19
N HIS A 171 2.15 -3.25 -1.09
CA HIS A 171 1.11 -2.56 -1.85
C HIS A 171 0.30 -1.64 -0.94
N SER A 172 -0.17 -0.52 -1.50
CA SER A 172 -0.94 0.48 -0.76
C SER A 172 -0.15 0.99 0.46
N LYS A 173 -0.75 1.05 1.66
CA LYS A 173 -0.03 1.36 2.92
C LYS A 173 1.26 0.52 3.07
N GLY A 174 1.28 -0.73 2.64
CA GLY A 174 2.45 -1.61 2.72
C GLY A 174 3.66 -1.07 1.94
N GLY A 175 3.42 -0.36 0.84
CA GLY A 175 4.48 0.30 0.07
C GLY A 175 5.13 1.46 0.84
N ASN A 176 4.31 2.24 1.58
CA ASN A 176 4.80 3.26 2.51
C ASN A 176 5.59 2.63 3.66
N LEU A 177 5.08 1.54 4.26
CA LEU A 177 5.79 0.81 5.32
C LEU A 177 7.15 0.29 4.83
N ALA A 178 7.22 -0.21 3.60
CA ALA A 178 8.45 -0.71 2.98
C ALA A 178 9.54 0.38 2.87
N VAL A 179 9.17 1.54 2.33
CA VAL A 179 10.10 2.67 2.19
C VAL A 179 10.54 3.21 3.54
N PHE A 180 9.59 3.39 4.48
CA PHE A 180 9.92 3.87 5.81
C PHE A 180 10.88 2.92 6.52
N ALA A 181 10.55 1.63 6.59
CA ALA A 181 11.37 0.63 7.25
C ALA A 181 12.80 0.62 6.66
N ALA A 182 12.91 0.59 5.33
CA ALA A 182 14.18 0.59 4.64
C ALA A 182 15.02 1.86 4.91
N SER A 183 14.39 3.02 5.12
CA SER A 183 15.08 4.27 5.46
C SER A 183 15.55 4.34 6.93
N GLN A 184 14.89 3.63 7.84
CA GLN A 184 15.08 3.75 9.29
C GLN A 184 15.81 2.56 9.93
N VAL A 185 16.12 1.51 9.17
CA VAL A 185 17.01 0.43 9.62
C VAL A 185 18.47 0.88 9.62
N SER A 186 19.32 0.13 10.32
CA SER A 186 20.76 0.42 10.40
C SER A 186 21.42 0.43 9.01
N LEU A 187 22.49 1.23 8.83
CA LEU A 187 23.20 1.33 7.56
C LEU A 187 23.72 -0.03 7.05
N ALA A 188 24.10 -0.93 7.97
CA ALA A 188 24.49 -2.30 7.64
C ALA A 188 23.36 -3.08 6.97
N VAL A 189 22.12 -2.89 7.43
CA VAL A 189 20.93 -3.49 6.80
C VAL A 189 20.60 -2.77 5.49
N GLN A 190 20.64 -1.44 5.43
CA GLN A 190 20.41 -0.68 4.19
C GLN A 190 21.36 -1.09 3.06
N ASN A 191 22.62 -1.42 3.38
CA ASN A 191 23.60 -1.90 2.41
C ASN A 191 23.24 -3.26 1.81
N ARG A 192 22.45 -4.08 2.52
CA ARG A 192 21.96 -5.38 2.03
C ARG A 192 20.68 -5.27 1.22
N ILE A 193 19.94 -4.17 1.34
CA ILE A 193 18.73 -3.95 0.54
C ILE A 193 19.14 -3.77 -0.91
N VAL A 194 18.55 -4.56 -1.80
CA VAL A 194 18.76 -4.51 -3.25
C VAL A 194 17.76 -3.53 -3.87
N ALA A 195 16.49 -3.67 -3.52
CA ALA A 195 15.41 -2.82 -4.01
C ALA A 195 14.30 -2.67 -2.95
N VAL A 196 13.62 -1.53 -3.01
CA VAL A 196 12.41 -1.24 -2.25
C VAL A 196 11.27 -1.00 -3.24
N TYR A 197 10.34 -1.94 -3.38
CA TYR A 197 9.21 -1.80 -4.29
C TYR A 197 7.99 -1.19 -3.57
N ASN A 198 7.74 0.08 -3.83
CA ASN A 198 6.56 0.79 -3.35
C ASN A 198 5.43 0.68 -4.41
N GLN A 199 4.48 -0.23 -4.19
CA GLN A 199 3.40 -0.49 -5.15
C GLN A 199 2.16 0.34 -4.80
N ASP A 200 2.10 1.56 -5.35
CA ASP A 200 1.02 2.53 -5.16
C ASP A 200 0.75 2.92 -3.70
N GLY A 201 1.82 2.97 -2.90
CA GLY A 201 1.79 3.45 -1.53
C GLY A 201 2.04 4.96 -1.43
N PRO A 202 1.41 5.63 -0.45
CA PRO A 202 1.54 7.07 -0.26
C PRO A 202 2.98 7.48 0.09
N GLY A 203 3.33 8.71 -0.26
CA GLY A 203 4.63 9.31 0.01
C GLY A 203 4.79 9.72 1.47
N PHE A 204 5.72 10.63 1.72
CA PHE A 204 6.12 11.03 3.06
C PHE A 204 6.02 12.54 3.26
N SER A 205 6.04 12.98 4.52
CA SER A 205 6.27 14.39 4.81
C SER A 205 7.71 14.76 4.50
N ARG A 206 7.93 16.04 4.18
CA ARG A 206 9.26 16.57 3.87
C ARG A 206 10.30 16.29 4.96
N SER A 207 9.89 16.32 6.22
CA SER A 207 10.76 16.05 7.38
C SER A 207 11.26 14.59 7.43
N VAL A 208 10.57 13.64 6.79
CA VAL A 208 11.03 12.25 6.64
C VAL A 208 11.92 12.10 5.42
N VAL A 209 11.52 12.72 4.30
CA VAL A 209 12.27 12.66 3.04
C VAL A 209 13.68 13.27 3.17
N GLU A 210 13.81 14.38 3.91
CA GLU A 210 15.10 15.05 4.14
C GLU A 210 16.05 14.29 5.09
N GLN A 211 15.62 13.15 5.67
CA GLN A 211 16.45 12.41 6.62
C GLN A 211 17.60 11.66 5.91
N PRO A 212 18.80 11.59 6.52
CA PRO A 212 19.94 10.89 5.92
C PRO A 212 19.67 9.43 5.55
N GLY A 213 18.88 8.72 6.36
CA GLY A 213 18.51 7.33 6.07
C GLY A 213 17.60 7.19 4.85
N TYR A 214 16.71 8.15 4.62
CA TYR A 214 15.88 8.20 3.42
C TYR A 214 16.73 8.47 2.18
N GLN A 215 17.61 9.47 2.26
CA GLN A 215 18.52 9.82 1.17
C GLN A 215 19.47 8.67 0.81
N ALA A 216 19.90 7.87 1.79
CA ALA A 216 20.74 6.70 1.57
C ALA A 216 20.03 5.55 0.83
N ILE A 217 18.73 5.38 1.07
CA ILE A 217 17.94 4.32 0.41
C ILE A 217 17.29 4.78 -0.90
N LEU A 218 17.15 6.09 -1.12
CA LEU A 218 16.49 6.70 -2.28
C LEU A 218 16.86 6.06 -3.64
N PRO A 219 18.15 5.77 -3.95
CA PRO A 219 18.52 5.17 -5.24
C PRO A 219 17.99 3.74 -5.46
N LYS A 220 17.48 3.09 -4.41
CA LYS A 220 16.96 1.72 -4.42
C LYS A 220 15.44 1.66 -4.35
N ILE A 221 14.76 2.81 -4.23
CA ILE A 221 13.30 2.88 -4.20
C ILE A 221 12.79 2.88 -5.64
N GLU A 222 11.90 1.95 -5.94
CA GLU A 222 11.10 1.93 -7.16
C GLU A 222 9.63 2.05 -6.80
N THR A 223 9.07 3.24 -7.04
CA THR A 223 7.66 3.55 -6.79
C THR A 223 6.85 3.34 -8.07
N PHE A 224 5.88 2.42 -8.03
CA PHE A 224 4.98 2.13 -9.16
C PHE A 224 3.60 2.69 -8.86
N VAL A 225 2.99 3.38 -9.83
CA VAL A 225 1.65 3.94 -9.70
C VAL A 225 0.81 3.63 -10.93
N PRO A 226 -0.49 3.30 -10.79
CA PRO A 226 -1.38 3.16 -11.93
C PRO A 226 -1.53 4.51 -12.68
N GLN A 227 -1.89 4.42 -13.96
CA GLN A 227 -2.17 5.61 -14.80
C GLN A 227 -3.20 6.58 -14.17
N PHE A 228 -4.06 6.10 -13.28
CA PHE A 228 -4.83 6.89 -12.34
C PHE A 228 -4.53 6.45 -10.91
N SER A 229 -3.72 7.24 -10.20
CA SER A 229 -3.46 7.05 -8.77
C SER A 229 -3.91 8.28 -7.97
N VAL A 230 -4.45 8.01 -6.79
CA VAL A 230 -4.78 8.99 -5.74
C VAL A 230 -3.95 8.73 -4.49
N PHE A 231 -3.70 7.46 -4.15
CA PHE A 231 -2.97 7.05 -2.95
C PHE A 231 -1.45 7.21 -3.13
N GLY A 232 -0.87 6.62 -4.18
CA GLY A 232 0.53 6.84 -4.55
C GLY A 232 0.87 8.24 -5.06
N MET A 233 -0.10 9.17 -5.07
CA MET A 233 0.11 10.59 -5.33
C MET A 233 -0.13 11.45 -4.08
N LEU A 234 -0.52 10.84 -2.96
CA LEU A 234 -0.70 11.51 -1.70
C LEU A 234 0.67 11.74 -1.06
N LEU A 235 0.94 12.96 -0.58
CA LEU A 235 2.21 13.38 0.06
C LEU A 235 3.39 13.53 -0.92
N GLU A 236 4.60 13.76 -0.40
CA GLU A 236 5.80 14.01 -1.21
C GLU A 236 6.52 12.71 -1.56
N HIS A 237 6.99 12.63 -2.81
CA HIS A 237 7.90 11.62 -3.32
C HIS A 237 9.08 12.37 -3.93
N GLU A 238 10.31 11.99 -3.59
CA GLU A 238 11.51 12.55 -4.23
C GLU A 238 11.97 11.70 -5.41
N GLU A 239 11.64 10.40 -5.40
CA GLU A 239 11.89 9.48 -6.48
C GLU A 239 10.92 9.70 -7.67
N PRO A 240 11.40 9.52 -8.91
CA PRO A 240 10.50 9.41 -10.06
C PRO A 240 9.62 8.16 -9.91
N TYR A 241 8.30 8.32 -10.02
CA TYR A 241 7.38 7.18 -10.08
C TYR A 241 7.32 6.57 -11.48
N ILE A 242 7.18 5.25 -11.53
CA ILE A 242 6.97 4.45 -12.73
C ILE A 242 5.48 4.27 -12.94
N VAL A 243 4.96 4.75 -14.06
CA VAL A 243 3.52 4.65 -14.37
C VAL A 243 3.23 3.31 -15.01
N VAL A 244 2.33 2.54 -14.43
CA VAL A 244 1.90 1.22 -14.93
C VAL A 244 0.51 1.31 -15.53
N LYS A 245 0.29 0.57 -16.61
CA LYS A 245 -1.02 0.46 -17.25
C LYS A 245 -1.94 -0.39 -16.37
N SER A 246 -3.13 0.15 -16.10
CA SER A 246 -4.16 -0.55 -15.34
C SER A 246 -5.47 -0.57 -16.13
N ARG A 247 -6.17 -1.70 -16.08
CA ARG A 247 -7.48 -1.90 -16.70
C ARG A 247 -8.63 -1.38 -15.85
N GLY A 248 -8.34 -1.03 -14.59
CA GLY A 248 -9.33 -0.47 -13.68
C GLY A 248 -9.87 0.86 -14.18
N MET A 249 -11.05 1.23 -13.70
CA MET A 249 -11.62 2.56 -13.91
C MET A 249 -11.57 3.37 -12.62
N GLY A 250 -11.01 4.59 -12.68
CA GLY A 250 -10.88 5.46 -11.51
C GLY A 250 -10.12 4.77 -10.38
N MET A 251 -10.66 4.84 -9.16
CA MET A 251 -10.04 4.24 -7.96
C MET A 251 -9.83 2.72 -8.06
N MET A 252 -10.57 2.02 -8.93
CA MET A 252 -10.37 0.57 -9.14
C MET A 252 -9.03 0.24 -9.80
N GLN A 253 -8.29 1.24 -10.28
CA GLN A 253 -6.92 1.01 -10.76
C GLN A 253 -5.93 0.69 -9.65
N HIS A 254 -6.27 0.99 -8.40
CA HIS A 254 -5.50 0.59 -7.22
C HIS A 254 -5.53 -0.93 -6.98
N ASP A 255 -6.53 -1.65 -7.52
CA ASP A 255 -6.60 -3.11 -7.44
C ASP A 255 -5.38 -3.73 -8.17
N PRO A 256 -4.49 -4.48 -7.48
CA PRO A 256 -3.29 -5.07 -8.09
C PRO A 256 -3.62 -6.04 -9.23
N TYR A 257 -4.80 -6.70 -9.21
CA TYR A 257 -5.24 -7.57 -10.29
C TYR A 257 -5.54 -6.83 -11.60
N ALA A 258 -5.70 -5.50 -11.54
CA ALA A 258 -5.99 -4.68 -12.72
C ALA A 258 -4.72 -4.25 -13.47
N TRP A 259 -3.53 -4.44 -12.89
CA TRP A 259 -2.26 -4.00 -13.47
C TRP A 259 -1.82 -4.95 -14.58
N GLU A 260 -1.42 -4.38 -15.72
CA GLU A 260 -0.96 -5.18 -16.86
C GLU A 260 0.50 -5.59 -16.68
N ILE A 261 0.74 -6.90 -16.73
CA ILE A 261 2.07 -7.50 -16.64
C ILE A 261 2.53 -7.92 -18.04
N GLN A 262 3.79 -7.71 -18.37
CA GLN A 262 4.40 -8.17 -19.61
C GLN A 262 5.79 -8.76 -19.31
N GLY A 263 5.92 -10.07 -19.48
CA GLY A 263 7.14 -10.76 -19.04
C GLY A 263 7.30 -10.62 -17.53
N ASN A 264 8.50 -10.22 -17.09
CA ASN A 264 8.86 -10.10 -15.67
C ASN A 264 8.68 -8.67 -15.12
N ASP A 265 7.99 -7.81 -15.85
CA ASP A 265 7.77 -6.40 -15.49
C ASP A 265 6.35 -5.95 -15.84
N PHE A 266 5.99 -4.73 -15.47
CA PHE A 266 4.71 -4.12 -15.82
C PHE A 266 4.73 -3.49 -17.21
N VAL A 267 3.55 -3.39 -17.82
CA VAL A 267 3.38 -2.54 -19.00
C VAL A 267 3.47 -1.07 -18.56
N ARG A 268 4.62 -0.44 -18.81
CA ARG A 268 4.91 0.94 -18.40
C ARG A 268 4.32 1.96 -19.37
N LEU A 269 3.86 3.08 -18.83
CA LEU A 269 3.38 4.25 -19.55
C LEU A 269 4.31 5.45 -19.29
N LYS A 270 4.32 6.41 -20.21
CA LYS A 270 5.20 7.59 -20.10
C LYS A 270 4.78 8.56 -18.99
N GLN A 271 3.49 8.63 -18.66
CA GLN A 271 2.96 9.61 -17.70
C GLN A 271 1.59 9.16 -17.17
N VAL A 272 1.26 9.65 -15.98
CA VAL A 272 -0.09 9.53 -15.41
C VAL A 272 -1.12 10.29 -16.25
N SER A 273 -2.39 9.91 -16.09
CA SER A 273 -3.52 10.56 -16.75
C SER A 273 -3.69 12.02 -16.33
N ASN A 274 -4.32 12.82 -17.19
CA ASN A 274 -4.68 14.21 -16.86
C ASN A 274 -5.51 14.31 -15.57
N ALA A 275 -6.44 13.36 -15.36
CA ALA A 275 -7.28 13.34 -14.18
C ALA A 275 -6.46 13.10 -12.89
N SER A 276 -5.46 12.21 -12.93
CA SER A 276 -4.57 11.98 -11.79
C SER A 276 -3.74 13.22 -11.46
N ARG A 277 -3.20 13.93 -12.46
CA ARG A 277 -2.48 15.21 -12.24
C ARG A 277 -3.35 16.30 -11.61
N VAL A 278 -4.61 16.40 -12.04
CA VAL A 278 -5.58 17.34 -11.46
C VAL A 278 -5.84 17.00 -9.99
N ILE A 279 -6.06 15.72 -9.68
CA ILE A 279 -6.32 15.28 -8.30
C ILE A 279 -5.08 15.50 -7.42
N ASP A 280 -3.90 15.13 -7.88
CA ASP A 280 -2.63 15.37 -7.17
C ASP A 280 -2.46 16.87 -6.83
N SER A 281 -2.59 17.75 -7.83
CA SER A 281 -2.50 19.20 -7.63
C SER A 281 -3.56 19.73 -6.66
N ALA A 282 -4.78 19.19 -6.71
CA ALA A 282 -5.87 19.55 -5.82
C ALA A 282 -5.59 19.09 -4.37
N MET A 283 -5.11 17.87 -4.20
CA MET A 283 -4.80 17.27 -2.89
C MET A 283 -3.62 17.98 -2.25
N ARG A 284 -2.52 18.22 -2.99
CA ARG A 284 -1.37 19.00 -2.51
C ARG A 284 -1.79 20.37 -2.02
N ARG A 285 -2.55 21.11 -2.84
CA ARG A 285 -3.06 22.44 -2.47
C ARG A 285 -4.02 22.40 -1.28
N TRP A 286 -4.85 21.36 -1.19
CA TRP A 286 -5.78 21.21 -0.09
C TRP A 286 -5.04 20.95 1.23
N LEU A 287 -4.10 20.00 1.23
CA LEU A 287 -3.29 19.65 2.39
C LEU A 287 -2.44 20.82 2.87
N THR A 288 -1.70 21.50 1.97
CA THR A 288 -0.90 22.69 2.34
C THR A 288 -1.75 23.83 2.89
N GLY A 289 -3.02 23.88 2.50
CA GLY A 289 -3.99 24.83 3.04
C GLY A 289 -4.52 24.51 4.44
N LEU A 290 -4.22 23.36 5.05
CA LEU A 290 -4.73 22.98 6.37
C LEU A 290 -3.62 22.93 7.41
N THR A 291 -3.91 23.42 8.62
CA THR A 291 -3.02 23.22 9.79
C THR A 291 -3.07 21.77 10.27
N SER A 292 -2.06 21.28 10.99
CA SER A 292 -2.03 19.91 11.54
C SER A 292 -3.28 19.63 12.38
N ARG A 293 -3.67 20.57 13.25
CA ARG A 293 -4.91 20.49 14.03
C ARG A 293 -6.18 20.37 13.18
N GLN A 294 -6.27 21.09 12.06
CA GLN A 294 -7.45 20.99 11.16
C GLN A 294 -7.50 19.63 10.45
N ARG A 295 -6.35 19.06 10.12
CA ARG A 295 -6.27 17.73 9.50
C ARG A 295 -6.67 16.65 10.52
N GLU A 296 -6.13 16.73 11.74
CA GLU A 296 -6.49 15.86 12.87
C GLU A 296 -8.00 15.91 13.16
N GLU A 297 -8.57 17.12 13.35
CA GLU A 297 -10.01 17.31 13.59
C GLU A 297 -10.87 16.71 12.45
N PHE A 298 -10.40 16.75 11.20
CA PHE A 298 -11.10 16.15 10.07
C PHE A 298 -11.07 14.63 10.10
N VAL A 299 -9.90 14.05 10.41
CA VAL A 299 -9.69 12.60 10.46
C VAL A 299 -10.43 11.99 11.64
N ASP A 300 -10.36 12.60 12.82
CA ASP A 300 -11.14 12.16 13.98
C ASP A 300 -12.64 12.29 13.72
N GLY A 301 -13.09 13.36 13.06
CA GLY A 301 -14.48 13.51 12.66
C GLY A 301 -14.93 12.43 11.67
N LEU A 302 -14.08 12.05 10.72
CA LEU A 302 -14.36 10.95 9.79
C LEU A 302 -14.38 9.62 10.54
N TYR A 303 -13.43 9.37 11.43
CA TYR A 303 -13.38 8.15 12.23
C TYR A 303 -14.60 8.01 13.15
N GLU A 304 -14.98 9.06 13.88
CA GLU A 304 -16.19 9.07 14.71
C GLU A 304 -17.44 8.81 13.87
N LEU A 305 -17.50 9.34 12.65
CA LEU A 305 -18.59 9.09 11.70
C LEU A 305 -18.63 7.61 11.28
N LEU A 306 -17.47 7.02 10.97
CA LEU A 306 -17.36 5.59 10.62
C LEU A 306 -17.69 4.70 11.83
N ALA A 307 -17.23 5.04 13.04
CA ALA A 307 -17.51 4.30 14.27
C ALA A 307 -18.97 4.43 14.75
N ALA A 308 -19.61 5.58 14.51
CA ALA A 308 -21.02 5.80 14.80
C ALA A 308 -21.94 5.06 13.82
N SER A 309 -21.45 4.82 12.60
CA SER A 309 -22.04 3.81 11.74
C SER A 309 -21.79 2.46 12.40
N LYS A 310 -22.81 1.64 12.62
CA LYS A 310 -22.61 0.26 13.12
C LYS A 310 -21.84 -0.64 12.13
N ALA A 311 -21.22 -0.06 11.11
CA ALA A 311 -20.46 -0.75 10.09
C ALA A 311 -19.16 -1.27 10.68
N ARG A 312 -18.94 -2.58 10.54
CA ARG A 312 -17.67 -3.22 10.93
C ARG A 312 -16.67 -3.27 9.77
N THR A 313 -17.12 -2.98 8.55
CA THR A 313 -16.32 -3.03 7.32
C THR A 313 -16.64 -1.84 6.41
N LEU A 314 -15.70 -1.47 5.53
CA LEU A 314 -15.91 -0.39 4.55
C LEU A 314 -16.89 -0.75 3.43
N GLU A 315 -17.08 -2.04 3.14
CA GLU A 315 -18.08 -2.51 2.18
C GLU A 315 -19.49 -2.05 2.58
N GLU A 316 -19.78 -2.01 3.88
CA GLU A 316 -21.05 -1.52 4.41
C GLU A 316 -21.21 0.01 4.24
N LEU A 317 -20.10 0.73 4.08
CA LEU A 317 -19.98 2.18 3.94
C LEU A 317 -19.88 2.64 2.47
N ALA A 318 -19.59 1.75 1.52
CA ALA A 318 -19.52 2.08 0.09
C ALA A 318 -20.84 2.60 -0.51
N ASN A 319 -21.94 2.59 0.24
CA ASN A 319 -23.23 3.17 -0.16
C ASN A 319 -23.29 4.69 0.12
N PRO A 320 -23.31 5.56 -0.91
CA PRO A 320 -23.30 7.01 -0.75
C PRO A 320 -24.49 7.56 0.06
N LYS A 321 -25.65 6.87 0.00
CA LYS A 321 -26.84 7.26 0.77
C LYS A 321 -26.63 7.01 2.26
N LYS A 322 -25.93 5.94 2.64
CA LYS A 322 -25.58 5.66 4.04
C LYS A 322 -24.58 6.70 4.56
N ILE A 323 -23.51 7.00 3.81
CA ILE A 323 -22.54 8.04 4.18
C ILE A 323 -23.26 9.39 4.40
N MET A 324 -24.14 9.79 3.48
CA MET A 324 -24.91 11.03 3.64
C MET A 324 -25.84 11.02 4.85
N ALA A 325 -26.49 9.89 5.15
CA ALA A 325 -27.36 9.76 6.32
C ALA A 325 -26.57 9.84 7.64
N ILE A 326 -25.44 9.15 7.71
CA ILE A 326 -24.54 9.19 8.88
C ILE A 326 -23.97 10.60 9.04
N TRP A 327 -23.53 11.25 7.96
CA TRP A 327 -23.07 12.64 8.00
C TRP A 327 -24.15 13.59 8.52
N ARG A 328 -25.41 13.44 8.09
CA ARG A 328 -26.53 14.24 8.60
C ARG A 328 -26.79 14.01 10.09
N GLN A 329 -26.76 12.75 10.55
CA GLN A 329 -26.97 12.42 11.96
C GLN A 329 -25.83 12.93 12.86
N TYR A 330 -24.59 12.73 12.43
CA TYR A 330 -23.38 13.15 13.16
C TYR A 330 -23.32 14.67 13.28
N THR A 331 -23.56 15.39 12.19
CA THR A 331 -23.48 16.86 12.16
C THR A 331 -24.71 17.58 12.73
N GLN A 332 -25.81 16.87 13.04
CA GLN A 332 -26.97 17.44 13.71
C GLN A 332 -26.72 17.71 15.20
N LYS A 333 -25.87 16.92 15.84
CA LYS A 333 -25.61 17.00 17.29
C LYS A 333 -24.51 18.00 17.66
N ASP A 334 -23.60 18.30 16.73
CA ASP A 334 -22.49 19.23 16.96
C ASP A 334 -22.37 20.25 15.80
N LYS A 335 -22.93 21.45 16.04
CA LYS A 335 -22.92 22.56 15.06
C LYS A 335 -21.50 23.07 14.79
N GLN A 336 -20.59 22.99 15.77
CA GLN A 336 -19.23 23.47 15.64
C GLN A 336 -18.40 22.52 14.76
N LYS A 337 -18.45 21.21 15.05
CA LYS A 337 -17.85 20.18 14.19
C LYS A 337 -18.41 20.22 12.76
N ARG A 338 -19.73 20.39 12.58
CA ARG A 338 -20.34 20.56 11.26
C ARG A 338 -19.74 21.73 10.48
N LYS A 339 -19.56 22.87 11.14
CA LYS A 339 -19.00 24.08 10.53
C LYS A 339 -17.52 23.88 10.16
N GLN A 340 -16.73 23.24 11.02
CA GLN A 340 -15.32 22.93 10.76
C GLN A 340 -15.17 21.94 9.60
N MET A 341 -15.83 20.77 9.64
CA MET A 341 -15.78 19.81 8.54
C MET A 341 -16.28 20.41 7.22
N GLY A 342 -17.35 21.20 7.27
CA GLY A 342 -17.86 21.91 6.10
C GLY A 342 -16.86 22.92 5.51
N LEU A 343 -16.08 23.59 6.35
CA LEU A 343 -15.01 24.49 5.90
C LEU A 343 -13.89 23.72 5.19
N ILE A 344 -13.49 22.58 5.75
CA ILE A 344 -12.44 21.72 5.22
C ILE A 344 -12.85 21.13 3.86
N LEU A 345 -14.08 20.62 3.74
CA LEU A 345 -14.64 20.12 2.48
C LEU A 345 -14.76 21.24 1.42
N ARG A 346 -15.16 22.45 1.82
CA ARG A 346 -15.18 23.61 0.90
C ARG A 346 -13.78 24.01 0.43
N ARG A 347 -12.73 23.80 1.23
CA ARG A 347 -11.34 24.01 0.79
C ARG A 347 -10.92 22.95 -0.24
N LEU A 348 -11.30 21.68 -0.05
CA LEU A 348 -11.05 20.62 -1.02
C LEU A 348 -11.71 20.95 -2.37
N ALA A 349 -13.00 21.30 -2.36
CA ALA A 349 -13.73 21.68 -3.57
C ALA A 349 -13.10 22.86 -4.31
N ARG A 350 -12.63 23.89 -3.58
CA ARG A 350 -11.90 25.03 -4.18
C ARG A 350 -10.56 24.62 -4.78
N SER A 351 -9.84 23.71 -4.13
CA SER A 351 -8.55 23.22 -4.62
C SER A 351 -8.71 22.38 -5.88
N ALA A 352 -9.75 21.55 -5.94
CA ALA A 352 -10.14 20.80 -7.14
C ALA A 352 -10.52 21.72 -8.30
N ALA A 353 -11.37 22.74 -8.07
CA ALA A 353 -11.75 23.70 -9.09
C ALA A 353 -10.55 24.51 -9.63
N TRP A 354 -9.58 24.85 -8.77
CA TRP A 354 -8.34 25.48 -9.20
C TRP A 354 -7.49 24.54 -10.06
N ALA A 355 -7.28 23.31 -9.64
CA ALA A 355 -6.44 22.35 -10.35
C ALA A 355 -6.97 22.06 -11.77
N VAL A 356 -8.30 21.91 -11.92
CA VAL A 356 -8.95 21.78 -13.23
C VAL A 356 -8.63 22.96 -14.14
N ARG A 357 -8.67 24.19 -13.61
CA ARG A 357 -8.39 25.41 -14.38
C ARG A 357 -6.93 25.50 -14.81
N GLU A 358 -6.00 25.22 -13.91
CA GLU A 358 -4.56 25.28 -14.22
C GLU A 358 -4.14 24.22 -15.24
N GLN A 359 -4.64 22.99 -15.10
CA GLN A 359 -4.40 21.93 -16.09
C GLN A 359 -4.95 22.32 -17.47
N GLY A 360 -6.14 22.95 -17.51
CA GLY A 360 -6.73 23.48 -18.74
C GLY A 360 -5.86 24.54 -19.42
N LYS A 361 -5.21 25.42 -18.64
CA LYS A 361 -4.26 26.41 -19.18
C LYS A 361 -2.99 25.75 -19.73
N GLN A 362 -2.42 24.77 -19.04
CA GLN A 362 -1.22 24.05 -19.48
C GLN A 362 -1.48 23.25 -20.77
N ASN A 363 -2.65 22.62 -20.90
CA ASN A 363 -3.04 21.90 -22.12
C ASN A 363 -3.25 22.86 -23.30
N ARG A 364 -3.79 24.06 -23.07
CA ARG A 364 -3.92 25.08 -24.12
C ARG A 364 -2.57 25.62 -24.63
N LYS A 365 -1.56 25.72 -23.76
CA LYS A 365 -0.20 26.14 -24.13
C LYS A 365 0.61 25.08 -24.90
N LYS A 366 0.15 23.81 -24.94
CA LYS A 366 0.82 22.71 -25.66
C LYS A 366 0.22 22.42 -27.04
N LEU A 367 -0.85 23.12 -27.44
CA LEU A 367 -1.33 23.08 -28.81
C LEU A 367 -0.36 23.92 -29.66
N PRO A 368 0.15 23.41 -30.80
CA PRO A 368 0.86 24.26 -31.74
C PRO A 368 -0.07 25.40 -32.13
N GLU A 369 0.44 26.63 -32.12
CA GLU A 369 -0.22 27.74 -32.81
C GLU A 369 -0.28 27.34 -34.29
N GLY A 370 -1.47 26.93 -34.73
CA GLY A 370 -1.76 26.58 -36.11
C GLY A 370 -2.04 27.82 -36.94
#